data_AF-A0A091TQN2-F1
#
_entry.id   AF-A0A091TQN2-F1
#
_cell.length_a   1.000
_cell.length_b   1.000
_cell.length_c   1.000
_cell.angle_alpha   90.00
_cell.angle_beta   90.00
_cell.angle_gamma   90.00
#
_symmetry.space_group_name_H-M   'P 1'
#
loop_
_entity.id
_entity.type
_entity.pdbx_description
1 polymer ?
#
loop_
_entity_poly.entity_id
_entity_poly.type
_entity_poly.pdbx_seq_one_letter_code
_entity_poly.pdbx_strand_id
1 'polypeptide(L)'
;PGTYRPYDLGEEMGVWVNNSDGTTPAVGKAWPPGDSVFPDYTNPRTVEWWTQMCLEFKDVLDYDGIWIDMNEPSSFLRGQYPGCAVNDINNPPYVPSISDRSLAQKTLCPDSKTYLGAHYNTHSLFGWSQTAATF
;
A
#
# COMPACT_ATOMS: atom_id res chain seq x y z
N PRO A 1 -20.36 -6.87 -13.60
CA PRO A 1 -19.04 -6.30 -13.97
C PRO A 1 -19.16 -4.79 -14.15
N GLY A 2 -18.40 -4.03 -13.36
CA GLY A 2 -18.34 -2.57 -13.44
C GLY A 2 -16.89 -2.13 -13.39
N THR A 3 -16.63 -0.90 -13.81
CA THR A 3 -15.32 -0.24 -13.68
C THR A 3 -15.20 0.37 -12.28
N TYR A 4 -13.97 0.55 -11.80
CA TYR A 4 -13.71 1.29 -10.57
C TYR A 4 -12.54 2.22 -10.84
N ARG A 5 -12.89 3.48 -11.17
CA ARG A 5 -11.97 4.49 -11.68
C ARG A 5 -10.64 4.60 -10.91
N PRO A 6 -10.61 4.62 -9.57
CA PRO A 6 -9.35 4.68 -8.81
C PRO A 6 -8.42 3.49 -9.08
N TYR A 7 -8.99 2.28 -9.17
CA TYR A 7 -8.23 1.08 -9.49
C TYR A 7 -7.78 1.06 -10.96
N ASP A 8 -8.69 1.34 -11.90
CA ASP A 8 -8.40 1.27 -13.32
C ASP A 8 -7.27 2.25 -13.72
N LEU A 9 -7.31 3.48 -13.20
CA LEU A 9 -6.24 4.46 -13.44
C LEU A 9 -4.93 4.08 -12.74
N GLY A 10 -5.00 3.60 -11.51
CA GLY A 10 -3.79 3.24 -10.77
C GLY A 10 -3.06 2.06 -11.41
N GLU A 11 -3.82 1.11 -11.97
CA GLU A 11 -3.27 0.00 -12.77
C GLU A 11 -2.60 0.52 -14.04
N GLU A 12 -3.26 1.41 -14.79
CA GLU A 12 -2.70 2.04 -15.99
C GLU A 12 -1.39 2.79 -15.68
N MET A 13 -1.34 3.51 -14.56
CA MET A 13 -0.18 4.31 -14.15
C MET A 13 0.91 3.48 -13.45
N GLY A 14 0.62 2.25 -13.03
CA GLY A 14 1.54 1.38 -12.30
C GLY A 14 1.97 1.97 -10.96
N VAL A 15 1.00 2.37 -10.14
CA VAL A 15 1.21 3.11 -8.86
C VAL A 15 1.21 2.23 -7.62
N TRP A 16 1.07 0.91 -7.77
CA TRP A 16 0.93 0.00 -6.65
C TRP A 16 2.27 -0.42 -6.03
N VAL A 17 2.24 -0.76 -4.75
CA VAL A 17 3.25 -1.64 -4.13
C VAL A 17 3.15 -3.00 -4.81
N ASN A 18 4.27 -3.54 -5.26
CA ASN A 18 4.33 -4.82 -5.95
C ASN A 18 4.80 -5.96 -5.03
N ASN A 19 4.50 -7.19 -5.42
CA ASN A 19 5.11 -8.40 -4.89
C ASN A 19 6.63 -8.38 -5.06
N SER A 20 7.31 -9.39 -4.52
CA SER A 20 8.76 -9.53 -4.61
C SER A 20 9.30 -9.61 -6.05
N ASP A 21 8.45 -9.93 -7.04
CA ASP A 21 8.78 -9.91 -8.47
C ASP A 21 8.96 -8.49 -9.04
N GLY A 22 8.51 -7.46 -8.31
CA GLY A 22 8.61 -6.06 -8.68
C GLY A 22 7.61 -5.60 -9.75
N THR A 23 6.70 -6.47 -10.22
CA THR A 23 5.78 -6.18 -11.32
C THR A 23 4.33 -6.48 -11.01
N THR A 24 4.04 -7.50 -10.19
CA THR A 24 2.67 -7.89 -9.87
C THR A 24 2.20 -7.12 -8.63
N PRO A 25 1.05 -6.43 -8.65
CA PRO A 25 0.56 -5.70 -7.49
C PRO A 25 0.39 -6.59 -6.25
N ALA A 26 0.76 -6.08 -5.07
CA ALA A 26 0.54 -6.73 -3.79
C ALA A 26 -0.95 -6.66 -3.43
N VAL A 27 -1.59 -7.82 -3.26
CA VAL A 27 -3.05 -7.92 -3.04
C VAL A 27 -3.37 -8.33 -1.60
N GLY A 28 -3.89 -7.42 -0.79
CA GLY A 28 -4.31 -7.66 0.60
C GLY A 28 -5.81 -7.52 0.81
N LYS A 29 -6.20 -7.24 2.06
CA LYS A 29 -7.60 -7.00 2.46
C LYS A 29 -7.70 -5.74 3.33
N ALA A 30 -8.66 -4.88 3.02
CA ALA A 30 -9.03 -3.71 3.81
C ALA A 30 -10.57 -3.61 3.93
N TRP A 31 -11.09 -2.40 4.18
CA TRP A 31 -12.51 -2.15 4.38
C TRP A 31 -13.44 -2.53 3.21
N PRO A 32 -13.11 -2.22 1.93
CA PRO A 32 -14.03 -2.51 0.84
C PRO A 32 -14.32 -4.01 0.68
N PRO A 33 -15.53 -4.39 0.25
CA PRO A 33 -15.81 -5.78 -0.07
C PRO A 33 -14.94 -6.22 -1.25
N GLY A 34 -14.11 -7.23 -1.04
CA GLY A 34 -13.19 -7.72 -2.07
C GLY A 34 -11.73 -7.58 -1.65
N ASP A 35 -10.85 -7.61 -2.64
CA ASP A 35 -9.41 -7.49 -2.48
C ASP A 35 -8.97 -6.03 -2.58
N SER A 36 -7.78 -5.72 -2.05
CA SER A 36 -7.24 -4.35 -2.07
C SER A 36 -5.78 -4.36 -2.52
N VAL A 37 -5.44 -3.43 -3.40
CA VAL A 37 -4.05 -3.05 -3.73
C VAL A 37 -3.67 -1.81 -2.94
N PHE A 38 -2.38 -1.58 -2.78
CA PHE A 38 -1.84 -0.52 -1.91
C PHE A 38 -1.04 0.47 -2.75
N PRO A 39 -1.38 1.77 -2.77
CA PRO A 39 -0.61 2.76 -3.51
C PRO A 39 0.79 2.92 -2.92
N ASP A 40 1.81 2.92 -3.77
CA ASP A 40 3.17 3.23 -3.38
C ASP A 40 3.39 4.75 -3.39
N TYR A 41 3.13 5.41 -2.27
CA TYR A 41 3.32 6.87 -2.16
C TYR A 41 4.79 7.32 -2.21
N THR A 42 5.75 6.39 -2.30
CA THR A 42 7.16 6.73 -2.55
C THR A 42 7.46 6.93 -4.04
N ASN A 43 6.55 6.50 -4.92
CA ASN A 43 6.61 6.73 -6.36
C ASN A 43 6.02 8.11 -6.71
N PRO A 44 6.73 8.99 -7.43
CA PRO A 44 6.21 10.31 -7.81
C PRO A 44 4.93 10.23 -8.66
N ARG A 45 4.73 9.17 -9.46
CA ARG A 45 3.49 8.98 -10.23
C ARG A 45 2.27 8.71 -9.35
N THR A 46 2.48 8.15 -8.16
CA THR A 46 1.38 7.93 -7.20
C THR A 46 0.85 9.25 -6.66
N VAL A 47 1.68 10.29 -6.56
CA VAL A 47 1.25 11.64 -6.15
C VAL A 47 0.31 12.23 -7.20
N GLU A 48 0.66 12.12 -8.48
CA GLU A 48 -0.19 12.57 -9.60
C GLU A 48 -1.54 11.84 -9.60
N TRP A 49 -1.51 10.51 -9.50
CA TRP A 49 -2.71 9.67 -9.40
C TRP A 49 -3.59 10.07 -8.21
N TRP A 50 -3.01 10.20 -7.02
CA TRP A 50 -3.75 10.51 -5.79
C TRP A 50 -4.38 11.91 -5.86
N THR A 51 -3.62 12.90 -6.33
CA THR A 51 -4.11 14.27 -6.55
C THR A 51 -5.31 14.28 -7.48
N GLN A 52 -5.22 13.55 -8.61
CA GLN A 52 -6.32 13.46 -9.56
C GLN A 52 -7.56 12.81 -8.94
N MET A 53 -7.41 11.72 -8.18
CA MET A 53 -8.55 11.08 -7.49
C MET A 53 -9.21 11.99 -6.46
N CYS A 54 -8.42 12.75 -5.70
CA CYS A 54 -8.94 13.75 -4.77
C CYS A 54 -9.71 14.87 -5.48
N LEU A 55 -9.14 15.46 -6.54
CA LEU A 55 -9.80 16.53 -7.31
C LEU A 55 -11.09 16.05 -7.97
N GLU A 56 -11.07 14.89 -8.64
CA GLU A 56 -12.26 14.29 -9.26
C GLU A 56 -13.35 14.03 -8.21
N PHE A 57 -13.00 13.58 -7.00
CA PHE A 57 -13.98 13.36 -5.94
C PHE A 57 -14.48 14.67 -5.30
N LYS A 58 -13.64 15.71 -5.23
CA LYS A 58 -14.05 17.04 -4.74
C LYS A 58 -15.12 17.67 -5.63
N ASP A 59 -15.04 17.47 -6.95
CA ASP A 59 -16.06 17.92 -7.90
C ASP A 59 -17.42 17.23 -7.69
N VAL A 60 -17.43 16.05 -7.06
CA VAL A 60 -18.65 15.31 -6.68
C VAL A 60 -19.14 15.70 -5.29
N LEU A 61 -18.21 15.84 -4.34
CA LEU A 61 -18.47 16.19 -2.94
C LEU A 61 -17.45 17.23 -2.49
N ASP A 62 -17.89 18.46 -2.31
CA ASP A 62 -17.03 19.58 -1.92
C ASP A 62 -16.60 19.49 -0.44
N TYR A 63 -15.57 18.67 -0.17
CA TYR A 63 -15.01 18.49 1.18
C TYR A 63 -13.94 19.56 1.50
N ASP A 64 -13.82 19.90 2.78
CA ASP A 64 -12.87 20.91 3.27
C ASP A 64 -11.56 20.34 3.83
N GLY A 65 -11.48 19.02 3.99
CA GLY A 65 -10.29 18.35 4.53
C GLY A 65 -10.31 16.85 4.27
N ILE A 66 -9.13 16.24 4.37
CA ILE A 66 -8.91 14.81 4.14
C ILE A 66 -8.37 14.18 5.42
N TRP A 67 -9.05 13.15 5.92
CA TRP A 67 -8.50 12.26 6.95
C TRP A 67 -7.95 11.01 6.27
N ILE A 68 -6.63 10.82 6.33
CA ILE A 68 -5.95 9.60 5.89
C ILE A 68 -5.80 8.65 7.08
N ASP A 69 -6.31 7.43 6.92
CA ASP A 69 -6.35 6.39 7.96
C ASP A 69 -5.82 5.05 7.41
N MET A 70 -5.55 4.10 8.30
CA MET A 70 -5.06 2.73 7.99
C MET A 70 -3.70 2.70 7.27
N ASN A 71 -2.86 3.71 7.51
CA ASN A 71 -1.66 3.99 6.72
C ASN A 71 -0.34 3.58 7.38
N GLU A 72 -0.38 2.55 8.24
CA GLU A 72 0.83 1.87 8.69
C GLU A 72 1.71 1.27 7.56
N PRO A 73 1.21 0.62 6.48
CA PRO A 73 -0.17 0.38 6.02
C PRO A 73 -0.81 -0.86 6.65
N SER A 74 -2.06 -0.73 7.07
CA SER A 74 -2.81 -1.84 7.68
C SER A 74 -3.41 -2.77 6.62
N SER A 75 -3.25 -4.07 6.82
CA SER A 75 -3.93 -5.14 6.10
C SER A 75 -4.67 -6.04 7.10
N PHE A 76 -5.86 -6.51 6.74
CA PHE A 76 -6.58 -7.48 7.57
C PHE A 76 -5.94 -8.87 7.54
N LEU A 77 -5.12 -9.13 6.51
CA LEU A 77 -4.30 -10.34 6.41
C LEU A 77 -2.97 -10.18 7.16
N ARG A 78 -2.25 -11.30 7.27
CA ARG A 78 -0.82 -11.29 7.59
C ARG A 78 -0.07 -11.37 6.26
N GLY A 79 0.44 -10.23 5.78
CA GLY A 79 0.96 -10.08 4.44
C GLY A 79 -0.12 -9.80 3.39
N GLN A 80 0.00 -10.48 2.27
CA GLN A 80 -0.85 -10.39 1.09
C GLN A 80 -1.17 -11.80 0.55
N TYR A 81 -2.03 -11.92 -0.47
CA TYR A 81 -2.24 -13.19 -1.15
C TYR A 81 -1.05 -13.56 -2.06
N PRO A 82 -0.63 -14.84 -2.10
CA PRO A 82 -1.12 -15.98 -1.32
C PRO A 82 -0.50 -16.11 0.09
N GLY A 83 0.47 -15.26 0.42
CA GLY A 83 1.19 -15.20 1.68
C GLY A 83 2.57 -14.59 1.46
N CYS A 84 3.39 -14.53 2.51
CA CYS A 84 4.79 -14.10 2.37
C CYS A 84 5.72 -15.30 2.15
N ALA A 85 6.68 -15.14 1.25
CA ALA A 85 7.69 -16.17 0.99
C ALA A 85 8.59 -16.39 2.22
N VAL A 86 9.13 -17.61 2.36
CA VAL A 86 10.10 -17.91 3.42
C VAL A 86 11.48 -17.45 2.97
N ASN A 87 11.93 -16.32 3.51
CA ASN A 87 13.27 -15.75 3.30
C ASN A 87 13.67 -14.86 4.48
N ASP A 88 14.93 -14.41 4.48
CA ASP A 88 15.53 -13.62 5.57
C ASP A 88 14.99 -12.19 5.67
N ILE A 89 14.21 -11.73 4.68
CA ILE A 89 13.56 -10.41 4.71
C ILE A 89 12.21 -10.52 5.43
N ASN A 90 11.40 -11.52 5.08
CA ASN A 90 10.12 -11.79 5.73
C ASN A 90 10.28 -12.42 7.12
N ASN A 91 11.35 -13.19 7.33
CA ASN A 91 11.68 -13.89 8.57
C ASN A 91 13.16 -13.65 8.94
N PRO A 92 13.52 -12.43 9.38
CA PRO A 92 14.90 -12.11 9.72
C PRO A 92 15.40 -12.90 10.93
N PRO A 93 16.73 -13.05 11.10
CA PRO A 93 17.32 -13.78 12.22
C PRO A 93 17.00 -13.18 13.59
N TYR A 94 16.68 -11.88 13.64
CA TYR A 94 16.20 -11.21 14.84
C TYR A 94 14.89 -10.49 14.54
N VAL A 95 13.84 -10.80 15.32
CA VAL A 95 12.56 -10.09 15.30
C VAL A 95 12.39 -9.35 16.63
N PRO A 96 12.24 -8.01 16.62
CA PRO A 96 11.98 -7.24 17.84
C PRO A 96 10.69 -7.68 18.55
N SER A 97 10.41 -7.09 19.72
CA SER A 97 9.17 -7.38 20.47
C SER A 97 7.94 -6.67 19.90
N ILE A 98 7.61 -7.03 18.66
CA ILE A 98 6.41 -6.58 17.94
C ILE A 98 5.27 -7.58 18.06
N SER A 99 4.05 -7.13 17.75
CA SER A 99 2.83 -7.94 17.71
C SER A 99 3.03 -9.23 16.92
N ASP A 100 2.62 -10.35 17.50
CA ASP A 100 2.73 -11.71 16.95
C ASP A 100 4.11 -12.13 16.44
N ARG A 101 5.19 -11.41 16.82
CA ARG A 101 6.58 -11.67 16.42
C ARG A 101 6.72 -11.83 14.90
N SER A 102 5.99 -11.04 14.12
CA SER A 102 6.05 -11.10 12.66
C SER A 102 5.97 -9.72 12.04
N LEU A 103 6.91 -9.43 11.13
CA LEU A 103 6.94 -8.15 10.42
C LEU A 103 5.74 -7.96 9.49
N ALA A 104 5.17 -9.03 8.95
CA ALA A 104 3.97 -8.98 8.09
C ALA A 104 2.65 -8.95 8.89
N GLN A 105 2.70 -8.92 10.22
CA GLN A 105 1.48 -8.95 11.02
C GLN A 105 0.66 -7.68 10.79
N LYS A 106 -0.55 -7.86 10.26
CA LYS A 106 -1.48 -6.77 9.92
C LYS A 106 -0.91 -5.73 8.94
N THR A 107 0.02 -6.13 8.08
CA THR A 107 0.59 -5.29 7.02
C THR A 107 1.03 -6.15 5.82
N LEU A 108 1.73 -5.58 4.84
CA LEU A 108 2.22 -6.25 3.64
C LEU A 108 3.46 -7.12 3.91
N CYS A 109 3.82 -7.97 2.95
CA CYS A 109 5.05 -8.74 3.04
C CYS A 109 6.28 -7.82 3.01
N PRO A 110 7.25 -7.99 3.94
CA PRO A 110 8.47 -7.17 3.95
C PRO A 110 9.31 -7.20 2.65
N ASP A 111 9.27 -8.28 1.88
CA ASP A 111 9.97 -8.36 0.59
C ASP A 111 9.22 -7.73 -0.60
N SER A 112 8.01 -7.21 -0.39
CA SER A 112 7.28 -6.40 -1.36
C SER A 112 8.10 -5.19 -1.82
N LYS A 113 7.85 -4.73 -3.04
CA LYS A 113 8.64 -3.69 -3.71
C LYS A 113 7.87 -2.38 -3.76
N THR A 114 8.54 -1.33 -3.29
CA THR A 114 8.20 0.08 -3.45
C THR A 114 9.25 0.74 -4.34
N TYR A 115 8.99 1.95 -4.79
CA TYR A 115 9.87 2.74 -5.64
C TYR A 115 11.23 3.02 -4.99
N LEU A 116 11.26 3.24 -3.67
CA LEU A 116 12.50 3.45 -2.92
C LEU A 116 13.21 2.15 -2.50
N GLY A 117 12.57 0.99 -2.64
CA GLY A 117 13.17 -0.30 -2.29
C GLY A 117 12.19 -1.29 -1.67
N ALA A 118 12.72 -2.24 -0.89
CA ALA A 118 11.91 -3.25 -0.23
C ALA A 118 11.05 -2.65 0.90
N HIS A 119 9.84 -3.18 1.07
CA HIS A 119 8.91 -2.78 2.12
C HIS A 119 9.51 -2.94 3.52
N TYR A 120 10.42 -3.90 3.72
CA TYR A 120 11.20 -4.06 4.94
C TYR A 120 11.87 -2.76 5.40
N ASN A 121 12.39 -1.96 4.45
CA ASN A 121 13.05 -0.69 4.73
C ASN A 121 12.09 0.50 4.71
N THR A 122 10.96 0.38 4.00
CA THR A 122 10.04 1.51 3.75
C THR A 122 8.71 1.43 4.51
N HIS A 123 8.44 0.34 5.25
CA HIS A 123 7.21 0.11 5.99
C HIS A 123 6.84 1.30 6.87
N SER A 124 7.73 1.69 7.78
CA SER A 124 7.45 2.78 8.73
C SER A 124 7.49 4.17 8.11
N LEU A 125 7.66 4.28 6.78
CA LEU A 125 7.58 5.52 6.02
C LEU A 125 6.27 5.65 5.25
N PHE A 126 5.39 4.65 5.24
CA PHE A 126 4.21 4.62 4.38
C PHE A 126 3.22 5.77 4.68
N GLY A 127 2.81 5.93 5.93
CA GLY A 127 1.94 7.05 6.32
C GLY A 127 2.61 8.42 6.16
N TRP A 128 3.94 8.48 6.34
CA TRP A 128 4.72 9.69 6.12
C TRP A 128 4.73 10.09 4.62
N SER A 129 4.97 9.15 3.71
CA SER A 129 4.96 9.41 2.27
C SER A 129 3.54 9.73 1.76
N GLN A 130 2.51 9.07 2.29
CA GLN A 130 1.11 9.42 1.97
C GLN A 130 0.76 10.84 2.42
N THR A 131 1.24 11.28 3.59
CA THR A 131 1.01 12.64 4.08
C THR A 131 1.58 13.66 3.10
N ALA A 132 2.81 13.44 2.61
CA ALA A 132 3.44 14.31 1.63
C ALA A 132 2.69 14.35 0.29
N ALA A 133 2.08 13.24 -0.13
CA ALA A 133 1.25 13.18 -1.33
C ALA A 133 -0.14 13.85 -1.18
N THR A 134 -0.60 14.06 0.06
CA THR A 134 -1.93 14.61 0.38
C THR A 134 -1.91 16.12 0.66
N PHE A 135 -0.74 16.70 0.93
CA PHE A 135 -0.55 18.11 1.25
C PHE A 135 -0.36 18.96 -0.03
#